data_AF-A0A7S4UAC1-F1
#
_entry.id   AF-A0A7S4UAC1-F1
#
_cell.length_a   1.000
_cell.length_b   1.000
_cell.length_c   1.000
_cell.angle_alpha   90.00
_cell.angle_beta   90.00
_cell.angle_gamma   90.00
#
_symmetry.space_group_name_H-M   'P 1'
#
loop_
_entity.id
_entity.type
_entity.pdbx_description
1 polymer ?
#
loop_
_entity_poly.entity_id
_entity_poly.type
_entity_poly.pdbx_seq_one_letter_code
_entity_poly.pdbx_strand_id
1 'polypeptide(L)'
;GVHSALAARGELEKGASGEPPPSSRAGPGPPVRRTPLLAMSGVESTPALAGLAAAPVQAVPDSLFKALPAMAVAAAIWYIELRARGDRTPSMALAPECAKIFRRHLLEVAGLVACLALAAAMLLRGDTWVPTDPADAEAWNKIKAAWPLLTTADSLIALQAMLRVPPLVSALLRPSRACPMAGGPALLGFGASACRVGLLWLSPHHRLDGPLSGWIHWSFEIAGLTALLLLSRSAFQKWRQALTLVTVVLTATWVATNHRLAFAEDSPALDTLLTLAELLELSTAALYLTRTFALADAASGGAASLLHAVLPLQQGLSMYYWLLAFEDEPGLSSAGQPLTLLRVSSTVQVGMYLGAAVLHLSFSAEAARQ
;
A
#
# COMPACT_ATOMS: atom_id res chain seq x y z
N GLY A 1 -33.74 -20.32 -4.75
CA GLY A 1 -33.86 -19.78 -6.12
C GLY A 1 -32.52 -19.28 -6.60
N VAL A 2 -31.57 -20.20 -6.78
CA VAL A 2 -30.30 -19.99 -7.48
C VAL A 2 -30.17 -21.22 -8.36
N HIS A 3 -30.74 -21.10 -9.56
CA HIS A 3 -30.72 -22.08 -10.65
C HIS A 3 -30.47 -21.27 -11.92
N SER A 4 -29.72 -21.83 -12.86
CA SER A 4 -29.51 -21.40 -14.26
C SER A 4 -28.19 -20.69 -14.63
N ALA A 5 -27.05 -21.35 -14.43
CA ALA A 5 -25.87 -21.13 -15.30
C ALA A 5 -24.91 -22.35 -15.36
N LEU A 6 -25.44 -23.57 -15.24
CA LEU A 6 -24.68 -24.82 -15.34
C LEU A 6 -25.44 -25.88 -16.16
N ALA A 7 -25.94 -25.47 -17.33
CA ALA A 7 -26.65 -26.36 -18.26
C ALA A 7 -26.15 -26.12 -19.70
N ALA A 8 -24.93 -26.58 -19.99
CA ALA A 8 -24.47 -26.85 -21.36
C ALA A 8 -23.18 -27.70 -21.35
N ARG A 9 -23.16 -28.80 -20.59
CA ARG A 9 -22.12 -29.84 -20.76
C ARG A 9 -22.58 -31.16 -20.15
N GLY A 10 -23.44 -31.89 -20.86
CA GLY A 10 -23.89 -33.18 -20.38
C GLY A 10 -24.95 -33.86 -21.23
N GLU A 11 -24.76 -33.98 -22.54
CA GLU A 11 -25.44 -35.02 -23.33
C GLU A 11 -24.53 -35.50 -24.45
N LEU A 12 -23.78 -36.57 -24.18
CA LEU A 12 -23.45 -37.69 -25.07
C LEU A 12 -22.30 -38.47 -24.43
N GLU A 13 -22.63 -39.56 -23.73
CA GLU A 13 -21.88 -40.82 -23.77
C GLU A 13 -22.50 -41.84 -22.80
N LYS A 14 -23.51 -42.55 -23.30
CA LYS A 14 -23.85 -43.88 -22.83
C LYS A 14 -23.75 -44.82 -24.03
N GLY A 15 -22.78 -45.73 -23.98
CA GLY A 15 -22.82 -47.02 -24.66
C GLY A 15 -22.04 -47.13 -25.97
N ALA A 16 -20.80 -47.61 -25.88
CA ALA A 16 -20.25 -48.55 -26.85
C ALA A 16 -19.01 -49.23 -26.25
N SER A 17 -19.16 -50.51 -25.90
CA SER A 17 -18.08 -51.47 -25.79
C SER A 17 -17.45 -51.66 -27.17
N GLY A 18 -16.17 -51.32 -27.34
CA GLY A 18 -15.42 -51.52 -28.58
C GLY A 18 -13.93 -51.31 -28.34
N GLU A 19 -13.11 -52.16 -28.97
CA GLU A 19 -11.65 -52.28 -28.89
C GLU A 19 -10.85 -50.96 -28.92
N PRO A 20 -9.64 -50.92 -28.33
CA PRO A 20 -8.77 -49.75 -28.36
C PRO A 20 -8.21 -49.50 -29.77
N PRO A 21 -8.42 -48.29 -30.35
CA PRO A 21 -7.78 -47.91 -31.60
C PRO A 21 -6.33 -47.41 -31.37
N PRO A 22 -5.49 -47.43 -32.42
CA PRO A 22 -4.06 -47.15 -32.32
C PRO A 22 -3.78 -45.69 -31.94
N SER A 23 -2.70 -45.52 -31.17
CA SER A 23 -2.17 -44.24 -30.68
C SER A 23 -1.98 -43.23 -31.81
N SER A 24 -2.92 -42.29 -31.94
CA SER A 24 -2.73 -41.08 -32.72
C SER A 24 -2.04 -40.03 -31.84
N ARG A 25 -0.86 -39.59 -32.27
CA ARG A 25 -0.17 -38.42 -31.72
C ARG A 25 -1.12 -37.22 -31.84
N ALA A 26 -1.66 -36.78 -30.72
CA ALA A 26 -2.29 -35.47 -30.61
C ALA A 26 -1.23 -34.42 -30.93
N GLY A 27 -1.38 -33.75 -32.08
CA GLY A 27 -0.61 -32.56 -32.39
C GLY A 27 -0.88 -31.46 -31.34
N PRO A 28 0.05 -30.51 -31.17
CA PRO A 28 -0.16 -29.39 -30.27
C PRO A 28 -1.47 -28.70 -30.63
N GLY A 29 -2.40 -28.65 -29.66
CA GLY A 29 -3.66 -27.93 -29.81
C GLY A 29 -3.40 -26.47 -30.17
N PRO A 30 -4.35 -25.81 -30.87
CA PRO A 30 -4.19 -24.41 -31.23
C PRO A 30 -3.91 -23.58 -29.98
N PRO A 31 -2.98 -22.60 -30.05
CA PRO A 31 -2.68 -21.73 -28.93
C PRO A 31 -3.98 -21.07 -28.46
N VAL A 32 -4.29 -21.24 -27.18
CA VAL A 32 -5.37 -20.50 -26.52
C VAL A 32 -5.04 -19.01 -26.68
N ARG A 33 -5.79 -18.30 -27.54
CA ARG A 33 -5.74 -16.84 -27.63
C ARG A 33 -6.17 -16.30 -26.27
N ARG A 34 -5.21 -15.99 -25.41
CA ARG A 34 -5.43 -15.16 -24.23
C ARG A 34 -5.49 -13.71 -24.69
N THR A 35 -6.53 -13.01 -24.25
CA THR A 35 -6.65 -11.56 -24.35
C THR A 35 -5.38 -10.93 -23.77
N PRO A 36 -4.67 -10.08 -24.53
CA PRO A 36 -3.49 -9.42 -24.01
C PRO A 36 -3.92 -8.50 -22.85
N LEU A 37 -3.34 -8.72 -21.66
CA LEU A 37 -3.28 -7.70 -20.61
C LEU A 37 -2.29 -6.61 -21.08
N LEU A 38 -2.83 -5.78 -21.98
CA LEU A 38 -2.35 -4.49 -22.49
C LEU A 38 -0.89 -4.41 -22.95
N ALA A 39 -0.72 -4.54 -24.27
CA ALA A 39 0.47 -4.08 -24.98
C ALA A 39 0.47 -2.54 -25.02
N MET A 40 1.33 -1.91 -24.22
CA MET A 40 1.60 -0.47 -24.30
C MET A 40 2.44 -0.15 -25.53
N SER A 41 1.84 0.50 -26.53
CA SER A 41 2.59 1.27 -27.55
C SER A 41 2.73 2.72 -27.09
N GLY A 42 3.89 3.32 -27.36
CA GLY A 42 4.35 4.56 -26.76
C GLY A 42 3.43 5.76 -27.00
N VAL A 43 3.24 6.56 -25.95
CA VAL A 43 2.50 7.82 -25.99
C VAL A 43 3.49 8.99 -25.95
N GLU A 44 3.46 9.78 -27.02
CA GLU A 44 4.14 11.06 -27.18
C GLU A 44 3.56 12.13 -26.24
N SER A 45 4.43 13.02 -25.78
CA SER A 45 4.13 14.12 -24.85
C SER A 45 3.24 15.21 -25.46
N THR A 46 2.15 15.58 -24.77
CA THR A 46 1.40 16.84 -25.01
C THR A 46 0.96 17.53 -23.70
N PRO A 47 0.88 18.88 -23.67
CA PRO A 47 0.67 19.65 -22.44
C PRO A 47 -0.82 19.94 -22.20
N ALA A 48 -1.40 19.38 -21.14
CA ALA A 48 -2.78 19.63 -20.74
C ALA A 48 -2.85 20.39 -19.41
N LEU A 49 -2.84 21.73 -19.49
CA LEU A 49 -3.03 22.63 -18.32
C LEU A 49 -4.24 23.58 -18.47
N ALA A 50 -5.08 23.42 -19.49
CA ALA A 50 -6.19 24.34 -19.79
C ALA A 50 -7.61 23.85 -19.41
N GLY A 51 -7.78 22.64 -18.88
CA GLY A 51 -9.10 21.99 -18.76
C GLY A 51 -9.78 21.98 -17.38
N LEU A 52 -9.22 22.64 -16.35
CA LEU A 52 -9.62 22.38 -14.96
C LEU A 52 -10.87 23.14 -14.45
N ALA A 53 -11.60 23.85 -15.30
CA ALA A 53 -12.63 24.81 -14.85
C ALA A 53 -14.10 24.38 -15.00
N ALA A 54 -14.43 23.19 -15.49
CA ALA A 54 -15.84 22.88 -15.83
C ALA A 54 -16.29 21.41 -15.67
N ALA A 55 -15.81 20.68 -14.65
CA ALA A 55 -16.37 19.36 -14.33
C ALA A 55 -17.49 19.49 -13.28
N PRO A 56 -18.73 19.05 -13.55
CA PRO A 56 -19.79 19.02 -12.55
C PRO A 56 -19.46 17.97 -11.47
N VAL A 57 -19.46 18.42 -10.22
CA VAL A 57 -19.33 17.59 -9.02
C VAL A 57 -20.57 16.70 -8.89
N GLN A 58 -20.56 15.52 -9.50
CA GLN A 58 -21.59 14.51 -9.31
C GLN A 58 -21.08 13.38 -8.41
N ALA A 59 -21.83 13.18 -7.33
CA ALA A 59 -21.80 12.07 -6.37
C ALA A 59 -20.46 11.82 -5.66
N VAL A 60 -20.32 12.44 -4.48
CA VAL A 60 -19.50 11.86 -3.39
C VAL A 60 -20.04 10.43 -3.16
N PRO A 61 -19.21 9.38 -3.28
CA PRO A 61 -19.71 8.01 -3.18
C PRO A 61 -20.19 7.71 -1.75
N ASP A 62 -21.27 6.93 -1.62
CA ASP A 62 -21.83 6.41 -0.36
C ASP A 62 -20.79 5.72 0.55
N SER A 63 -19.61 5.37 0.02
CA SER A 63 -18.47 4.87 0.76
C SER A 63 -17.89 5.88 1.77
N LEU A 64 -17.92 7.18 1.46
CA LEU A 64 -17.56 8.23 2.40
C LEU A 64 -18.54 8.25 3.58
N PHE A 65 -19.83 8.04 3.31
CA PHE A 65 -20.87 7.92 4.33
C PHE A 65 -20.75 6.64 5.17
N LYS A 66 -20.18 5.56 4.64
CA LYS A 66 -19.87 4.33 5.41
C LYS A 66 -18.60 4.45 6.26
N ALA A 67 -17.69 5.36 5.91
CA ALA A 67 -16.51 5.69 6.73
C ALA A 67 -16.83 6.69 7.86
N LEU A 68 -17.92 7.47 7.73
CA LEU A 68 -18.37 8.44 8.74
C LEU A 68 -18.57 7.83 10.14
N PRO A 69 -19.18 6.64 10.33
CA PRO A 69 -19.30 6.03 11.65
C PRO A 69 -17.94 5.73 12.30
N ALA A 70 -16.98 5.21 11.55
CA ALA A 70 -15.64 4.92 12.06
C ALA A 70 -14.87 6.21 12.40
N MET A 71 -14.97 7.23 11.54
CA MET A 71 -14.43 8.56 11.82
C MET A 71 -15.13 9.26 13.00
N ALA A 72 -16.45 9.10 13.14
CA ALA A 72 -17.22 9.63 14.25
C ALA A 72 -16.89 8.91 15.54
N VAL A 73 -16.64 7.60 15.52
CA VAL A 73 -16.14 6.83 16.67
C VAL A 73 -14.72 7.27 17.03
N ALA A 74 -13.82 7.44 16.07
CA ALA A 74 -12.47 7.94 16.32
C ALA A 74 -12.49 9.38 16.87
N ALA A 75 -13.33 10.25 16.31
CA ALA A 75 -13.54 11.62 16.80
C ALA A 75 -14.22 11.64 18.17
N ALA A 76 -15.15 10.72 18.44
CA ALA A 76 -15.82 10.58 19.74
C ALA A 76 -14.85 10.06 20.80
N ILE A 77 -14.02 9.05 20.48
CA ILE A 77 -12.96 8.57 21.37
C ILE A 77 -11.98 9.71 21.66
N TRP A 78 -11.54 10.43 20.62
CA TRP A 78 -10.67 11.59 20.80
C TRP A 78 -11.33 12.70 21.64
N TYR A 79 -12.61 12.99 21.42
CA TYR A 79 -13.38 13.97 22.17
C TYR A 79 -13.64 13.56 23.63
N ILE A 80 -13.94 12.29 23.87
CA ILE A 80 -14.09 11.71 25.21
C ILE A 80 -12.76 11.76 25.94
N GLU A 81 -11.65 11.44 25.27
CA GLU A 81 -10.31 11.54 25.84
C GLU A 81 -9.94 13.01 26.16
N LEU A 82 -10.32 13.95 25.28
CA LEU A 82 -10.18 15.40 25.52
C LEU A 82 -11.01 15.86 26.73
N ARG A 83 -12.24 15.36 26.90
CA ARG A 83 -13.11 15.69 28.03
C ARG A 83 -12.68 15.01 29.33
N ALA A 84 -12.26 13.75 29.28
CA ALA A 84 -11.73 13.02 30.44
C ALA A 84 -10.45 13.69 30.97
N ARG A 85 -9.66 14.32 30.09
CA ARG A 85 -8.53 15.18 30.46
C ARG A 85 -8.94 16.61 30.87
N GLY A 86 -10.18 16.99 30.61
CA GLY A 86 -10.75 18.34 30.78
C GLY A 86 -11.49 18.60 32.11
N ASP A 87 -11.63 17.61 32.99
CA ASP A 87 -12.23 17.80 34.33
C ASP A 87 -11.37 18.66 35.29
N ARG A 88 -10.25 19.20 34.79
CA ARG A 88 -9.57 20.37 35.36
C ARG A 88 -9.94 21.58 34.51
N THR A 89 -11.10 22.17 34.80
CA THR A 89 -11.68 23.40 34.25
C THR A 89 -10.77 24.24 33.32
N PRO A 90 -11.01 24.25 31.99
CA PRO A 90 -10.31 25.13 31.07
C PRO A 90 -11.04 26.47 30.98
N SER A 91 -10.42 27.52 31.54
CA SER A 91 -10.57 28.88 31.02
C SER A 91 -10.27 28.87 29.50
N MET A 92 -10.91 29.73 28.70
CA MET A 92 -10.79 29.86 27.23
C MET A 92 -9.36 30.06 26.66
N ALA A 93 -8.32 29.89 27.47
CA ALA A 93 -6.90 29.85 27.10
C ALA A 93 -6.46 28.56 26.35
N LEU A 94 -7.37 27.77 25.78
CA LEU A 94 -7.02 26.61 24.95
C LEU A 94 -6.36 26.99 23.61
N ALA A 95 -6.67 28.19 23.10
CA ALA A 95 -6.17 28.69 21.82
C ALA A 95 -4.63 28.73 21.70
N PRO A 96 -3.85 29.26 22.67
CA PRO A 96 -2.38 29.32 22.56
C PRO A 96 -1.70 27.95 22.54
N GLU A 97 -2.12 26.97 23.35
CA GLU A 97 -1.49 25.64 23.38
C GLU A 97 -1.86 24.82 22.13
N CYS A 98 -3.10 24.88 21.66
CA CYS A 98 -3.48 24.29 20.37
C CYS A 98 -2.70 24.92 19.21
N ALA A 99 -2.52 26.24 19.21
CA ALA A 99 -1.72 26.93 18.21
C ALA A 99 -0.24 26.51 18.26
N LYS A 100 0.32 26.26 19.46
CA LYS A 100 1.70 25.78 19.64
C LYS A 100 1.88 24.35 19.11
N ILE A 101 0.92 23.45 19.40
CA ILE A 101 0.91 22.08 18.86
C ILE A 101 0.79 22.14 17.33
N PHE A 102 -0.16 22.92 16.80
CA PHE A 102 -0.34 23.08 15.37
C PHE A 102 0.92 23.61 14.68
N ARG A 103 1.56 24.64 15.24
CA ARG A 103 2.84 25.16 14.73
C ARG A 103 3.96 24.12 14.74
N ARG A 104 4.01 23.25 15.77
CA ARG A 104 5.01 22.17 15.85
C ARG A 104 4.80 21.13 14.74
N HIS A 105 3.56 20.88 14.35
CA HIS A 105 3.17 19.90 13.33
C HIS A 105 2.81 20.52 11.97
N LEU A 106 3.07 21.82 11.78
CA LEU A 106 2.59 22.55 10.62
C LEU A 106 3.10 21.93 9.31
N LEU A 107 4.38 21.55 9.29
CA LEU A 107 5.01 20.96 8.11
C LEU A 107 4.40 19.59 7.76
N GLU A 108 4.15 18.77 8.77
CA GLU A 108 3.49 17.46 8.62
C GLU A 108 2.08 17.60 8.06
N VAL A 109 1.28 18.45 8.70
CA VAL A 109 -0.11 18.66 8.33
C VAL A 109 -0.18 19.27 6.93
N ALA A 110 0.66 20.26 6.63
CA ALA A 110 0.74 20.85 5.28
C ALA A 110 1.14 19.81 4.23
N GLY A 111 2.14 18.95 4.52
CA GLY A 111 2.57 17.90 3.61
C GLY A 111 1.47 16.86 3.35
N LEU A 112 0.77 16.42 4.39
CA LEU A 112 -0.37 15.48 4.25
C LEU A 112 -1.54 16.12 3.49
N VAL A 113 -1.92 17.35 3.84
CA VAL A 113 -3.00 18.08 3.16
C VAL A 113 -2.65 18.29 1.69
N ALA A 114 -1.41 18.63 1.36
CA ALA A 114 -0.96 18.77 -0.02
C ALA A 114 -1.03 17.43 -0.78
N CYS A 115 -0.61 16.32 -0.17
CA CYS A 115 -0.71 14.99 -0.79
C CYS A 115 -2.18 14.60 -1.03
N LEU A 116 -3.06 14.82 -0.06
CA LEU A 116 -4.48 14.51 -0.17
C LEU A 116 -5.20 15.41 -1.19
N ALA A 117 -4.86 16.70 -1.23
CA ALA A 117 -5.39 17.63 -2.21
C ALA A 117 -4.94 17.26 -3.64
N LEU A 118 -3.68 16.88 -3.81
CA LEU A 118 -3.18 16.38 -5.08
C LEU A 118 -3.90 15.08 -5.48
N ALA A 119 -4.06 14.14 -4.55
CA ALA A 119 -4.77 12.89 -4.82
C ALA A 119 -6.24 13.16 -5.23
N ALA A 120 -6.94 14.04 -4.51
CA ALA A 120 -8.29 14.46 -4.84
C ALA A 120 -8.38 15.12 -6.23
N ALA A 121 -7.44 16.01 -6.56
CA ALA A 121 -7.40 16.66 -7.87
C ALA A 121 -7.18 15.65 -9.01
N MET A 122 -6.35 14.63 -8.79
CA MET A 122 -6.12 13.56 -9.77
C MET A 122 -7.33 12.63 -9.91
N LEU A 123 -8.02 12.30 -8.82
CA LEU A 123 -9.27 11.55 -8.86
C LEU A 123 -10.36 12.32 -9.62
N LEU A 124 -10.46 13.64 -9.41
CA LEU A 124 -11.40 14.51 -10.13
C LEU A 124 -11.04 14.64 -11.62
N ARG A 125 -9.75 14.56 -11.98
CA ARG A 125 -9.31 14.52 -13.38
C ARG A 125 -9.79 13.24 -14.09
N GLY A 126 -9.94 12.14 -13.37
CA GLY A 126 -10.34 10.85 -13.90
C GLY A 126 -9.18 10.05 -14.49
N ASP A 127 -9.53 8.98 -15.22
CA ASP A 127 -8.59 8.00 -15.77
C ASP A 127 -7.69 8.64 -16.84
N THR A 128 -6.38 8.43 -16.75
CA THR A 128 -5.39 8.86 -17.77
C THR A 128 -5.38 7.96 -19.00
N TRP A 129 -5.83 6.71 -18.83
CA TRP A 129 -5.94 5.72 -19.88
C TRP A 129 -7.41 5.31 -20.01
N VAL A 130 -7.93 5.37 -21.24
CA VAL A 130 -9.30 4.97 -21.56
C VAL A 130 -9.22 3.82 -22.57
N PRO A 131 -9.79 2.64 -22.27
CA PRO A 131 -9.85 1.54 -23.22
C PRO A 131 -10.55 1.98 -24.51
N THR A 132 -9.95 1.67 -25.67
CA THR A 132 -10.54 1.96 -26.98
C THR A 132 -11.60 0.93 -27.38
N ASP A 133 -11.46 -0.32 -26.92
CA ASP A 133 -12.44 -1.38 -27.19
C ASP A 133 -13.63 -1.26 -26.22
N PRO A 134 -14.89 -1.28 -26.72
CA PRO A 134 -16.08 -1.31 -25.88
C PRO A 134 -16.10 -2.43 -24.84
N ALA A 135 -15.58 -3.63 -25.17
CA ALA A 135 -15.55 -4.75 -24.24
C ALA A 135 -14.60 -4.47 -23.07
N ASP A 136 -13.43 -3.91 -23.35
CA ASP A 136 -12.46 -3.51 -22.34
C ASP A 136 -12.98 -2.34 -21.50
N ALA A 137 -13.72 -1.41 -22.11
CA ALA A 137 -14.38 -0.32 -21.39
C ALA A 137 -15.45 -0.83 -20.41
N GLU A 138 -16.24 -1.84 -20.79
CA GLU A 138 -17.20 -2.47 -19.90
C GLU A 138 -16.49 -3.20 -18.74
N ALA A 139 -15.45 -3.97 -19.03
CA ALA A 139 -14.64 -4.65 -18.02
C ALA A 139 -14.01 -3.64 -17.03
N TRP A 140 -13.44 -2.56 -17.54
CA TRP A 140 -12.86 -1.49 -16.73
C TRP A 140 -13.89 -0.83 -15.81
N ASN A 141 -15.11 -0.56 -16.31
CA ASN A 141 -16.17 0.00 -15.48
C ASN A 141 -16.65 -0.98 -14.39
N LYS A 142 -16.66 -2.28 -14.66
CA LYS A 142 -16.95 -3.30 -13.64
C LYS A 142 -15.88 -3.32 -12.55
N ILE A 143 -14.60 -3.23 -12.93
CA ILE A 143 -13.49 -3.10 -11.97
C ILE A 143 -13.70 -1.84 -11.12
N LYS A 144 -13.96 -0.68 -11.73
CA LYS A 144 -14.18 0.56 -10.97
C LYS A 144 -15.36 0.47 -10.01
N ALA A 145 -16.44 -0.18 -10.40
CA ALA A 145 -17.60 -0.40 -9.54
C ALA A 145 -17.29 -1.29 -8.32
N ALA A 146 -16.29 -2.18 -8.42
CA ALA A 146 -15.85 -3.04 -7.33
C ALA A 146 -14.97 -2.32 -6.28
N TRP A 147 -14.42 -1.14 -6.60
CA TRP A 147 -13.47 -0.41 -5.75
C TRP A 147 -14.03 0.90 -5.17
N PRO A 148 -14.71 0.85 -4.01
CA PRO A 148 -15.45 1.99 -3.47
C PRO A 148 -14.57 3.10 -2.88
N LEU A 149 -13.31 2.82 -2.53
CA LEU A 149 -12.49 3.74 -1.73
C LEU A 149 -11.66 4.74 -2.57
N LEU A 150 -11.27 4.42 -3.82
CA LEU A 150 -10.45 5.30 -4.67
C LEU A 150 -10.59 4.99 -6.18
N THR A 151 -11.76 4.53 -6.63
CA THR A 151 -12.06 4.14 -8.03
C THR A 151 -11.30 2.93 -8.57
N THR A 152 -10.03 2.72 -8.24
CA THR A 152 -9.24 1.55 -8.67
C THR A 152 -8.36 1.00 -7.54
N ALA A 153 -7.98 -0.28 -7.64
CA ALA A 153 -7.04 -0.94 -6.73
C ALA A 153 -5.71 -0.18 -6.65
N ASP A 154 -5.20 0.17 -7.81
CA ASP A 154 -3.90 0.81 -8.01
C ASP A 154 -3.83 2.22 -7.43
N SER A 155 -4.95 2.94 -7.43
CA SER A 155 -5.03 4.24 -6.78
C SER A 155 -4.78 4.16 -5.26
N LEU A 156 -5.07 3.01 -4.62
CA LEU A 156 -4.76 2.78 -3.20
C LEU A 156 -3.27 2.67 -2.96
N ILE A 157 -2.57 1.91 -3.80
CA ILE A 157 -1.12 1.72 -3.69
C ILE A 157 -0.40 3.04 -4.01
N ALA A 158 -0.87 3.77 -5.02
CA ALA A 158 -0.35 5.09 -5.32
C ALA A 158 -0.54 6.07 -4.15
N LEU A 159 -1.74 6.09 -3.54
CA LEU A 159 -1.98 6.91 -2.34
C LEU A 159 -1.11 6.48 -1.16
N GLN A 160 -0.89 5.17 -0.97
CA GLN A 160 0.04 4.66 0.04
C GLN A 160 1.45 5.23 -0.17
N ALA A 161 1.97 5.21 -1.41
CA ALA A 161 3.28 5.81 -1.71
C ALA A 161 3.30 7.32 -1.40
N MET A 162 2.25 8.05 -1.79
CA MET A 162 2.12 9.49 -1.53
C MET A 162 2.15 9.81 -0.03
N LEU A 163 1.37 9.09 0.77
CA LEU A 163 1.28 9.27 2.22
C LEU A 163 2.59 8.93 2.95
N ARG A 164 3.52 8.19 2.30
CA ARG A 164 4.80 7.76 2.91
C ARG A 164 5.78 8.91 3.02
N VAL A 165 5.75 9.82 2.06
CA VAL A 165 6.78 10.85 1.92
C VAL A 165 6.70 11.91 3.04
N PRO A 166 5.54 12.50 3.39
CA PRO A 166 5.48 13.51 4.45
C PRO A 166 6.08 13.08 5.81
N PRO A 167 5.77 11.89 6.38
CA PRO A 167 6.37 11.49 7.65
C PRO A 167 7.88 11.21 7.54
N LEU A 168 8.35 10.67 6.42
CA LEU A 168 9.78 10.44 6.20
C LEU A 168 10.56 11.76 6.07
N VAL A 169 10.02 12.72 5.31
CA VAL A 169 10.62 14.07 5.19
C VAL A 169 10.60 14.78 6.54
N SER A 170 9.50 14.66 7.30
CA SER A 170 9.44 15.21 8.66
C SER A 170 10.52 14.63 9.58
N ALA A 171 10.74 13.32 9.51
CA ALA A 171 11.79 12.63 10.26
C ALA A 171 13.21 13.04 9.85
N LEU A 172 13.42 13.38 8.58
CA LEU A 172 14.70 13.90 8.08
C LEU A 172 14.98 15.33 8.52
N LEU A 173 13.99 16.20 8.44
CA LEU A 173 14.13 17.62 8.78
C LEU A 173 14.18 17.86 10.29
N ARG A 174 13.65 16.93 11.08
CA ARG A 174 13.77 16.91 12.55
C ARG A 174 14.48 15.63 12.99
N PRO A 175 15.80 15.54 12.76
CA PRO A 175 16.56 14.38 13.17
C PRO A 175 16.45 14.23 14.69
N SER A 176 15.81 13.15 15.11
CA SER A 176 15.76 12.74 16.51
C SER A 176 16.39 11.38 16.64
N ARG A 177 17.26 11.21 17.64
CA ARG A 177 17.78 9.88 18.01
C ARG A 177 16.64 8.92 18.36
N ALA A 178 15.52 9.48 18.83
CA ALA A 178 14.31 8.75 19.17
C ALA A 178 13.36 8.49 17.99
N CYS A 179 13.74 8.81 16.75
CA CYS A 179 12.92 8.46 15.59
C CYS A 179 12.89 6.92 15.43
N PRO A 180 11.73 6.25 15.52
CA PRO A 180 11.67 4.80 15.43
C PRO A 180 11.91 4.28 14.00
N MET A 181 11.76 5.12 12.98
CA MET A 181 12.03 4.74 11.59
C MET A 181 13.53 4.75 11.24
N ALA A 182 14.37 5.51 11.94
CA ALA A 182 15.79 5.65 11.57
C ALA A 182 16.58 4.33 11.72
N GLY A 183 17.70 4.20 11.00
CA GLY A 183 18.61 3.04 11.13
C GLY A 183 18.07 1.76 10.48
N GLY A 184 18.02 0.66 11.24
CA GLY A 184 17.61 -0.67 10.74
C GLY A 184 16.26 -0.71 10.02
N PRO A 185 15.17 -0.19 10.62
CA PRO A 185 13.87 -0.10 9.94
C PRO A 185 13.95 0.67 8.60
N ALA A 186 14.61 1.83 8.57
CA ALA A 186 14.80 2.58 7.33
C ALA A 186 15.62 1.81 6.28
N LEU A 187 16.60 0.99 6.68
CA LEU A 187 17.38 0.19 5.73
C LEU A 187 16.53 -0.91 5.07
N LEU A 188 15.72 -1.62 5.85
CA LEU A 188 14.81 -2.63 5.30
C LEU A 188 13.71 -1.98 4.46
N GLY A 189 13.17 -0.84 4.90
CA GLY A 189 12.19 -0.05 4.15
C GLY A 189 12.76 0.47 2.83
N PHE A 190 14.04 0.88 2.84
CA PHE A 190 14.77 1.23 1.62
C PHE A 190 14.86 0.03 0.68
N GLY A 191 15.20 -1.16 1.18
CA GLY A 191 15.21 -2.39 0.38
C GLY A 191 13.85 -2.71 -0.24
N ALA A 192 12.76 -2.58 0.53
CA ALA A 192 11.40 -2.76 0.02
C ALA A 192 11.06 -1.74 -1.09
N SER A 193 11.36 -0.46 -0.85
CA SER A 193 11.12 0.61 -1.84
C SER A 193 11.99 0.43 -3.09
N ALA A 194 13.22 -0.07 -2.95
CA ALA A 194 14.11 -0.36 -4.07
C ALA A 194 13.56 -1.49 -4.93
N CYS A 195 12.98 -2.53 -4.32
CA CYS A 195 12.28 -3.59 -5.06
C CYS A 195 11.10 -3.01 -5.86
N ARG A 196 10.29 -2.12 -5.27
CA ARG A 196 9.16 -1.47 -5.97
C ARG A 196 9.60 -0.56 -7.12
N VAL A 197 10.59 0.31 -6.88
CA VAL A 197 11.14 1.16 -7.95
C VAL A 197 11.75 0.29 -9.06
N GLY A 198 12.43 -0.80 -8.69
CA GLY A 198 12.93 -1.79 -9.63
C GLY A 198 11.82 -2.44 -10.46
N LEU A 199 10.72 -2.84 -9.84
CA LEU A 199 9.54 -3.38 -10.53
C LEU A 199 8.94 -2.39 -11.52
N LEU A 200 8.71 -1.14 -11.10
CA LEU A 200 8.16 -0.09 -11.95
C LEU A 200 9.07 0.25 -13.14
N TRP A 201 10.38 0.12 -12.93
CA TRP A 201 11.39 0.36 -13.96
C TRP A 201 11.50 -0.79 -14.96
N LEU A 202 11.55 -2.03 -14.46
CA LEU A 202 11.83 -3.23 -15.24
C LEU A 202 10.58 -3.84 -15.89
N SER A 203 9.38 -3.57 -15.36
CA SER A 203 8.16 -4.23 -15.81
C SER A 203 7.04 -3.23 -16.12
N PRO A 204 6.66 -3.09 -17.41
CA PRO A 204 5.45 -2.36 -17.78
C PRO A 204 4.18 -2.94 -17.14
N HIS A 205 4.12 -4.27 -16.96
CA HIS A 205 2.96 -4.97 -16.37
C HIS A 205 2.75 -4.70 -14.87
N HIS A 206 3.77 -4.19 -14.17
CA HIS A 206 3.66 -3.81 -12.76
C HIS A 206 3.42 -2.31 -12.58
N ARG A 207 3.19 -1.58 -13.68
CA ARG A 207 2.76 -0.19 -13.59
C ARG A 207 1.32 -0.19 -13.09
N LEU A 208 1.09 0.68 -12.13
CA LEU A 208 -0.25 0.98 -11.64
C LEU A 208 -1.07 1.61 -12.78
N ASP A 209 -2.36 1.32 -12.83
CA ASP A 209 -3.34 1.93 -13.70
C ASP A 209 -4.31 2.85 -12.91
N GLY A 210 -5.02 3.74 -13.61
CA GLY A 210 -6.01 4.63 -13.01
C GLY A 210 -5.51 6.05 -12.65
N PRO A 211 -6.31 6.85 -11.93
CA PRO A 211 -6.13 8.30 -11.85
C PRO A 211 -4.87 8.75 -11.11
N LEU A 212 -4.43 7.99 -10.10
CA LEU A 212 -3.21 8.28 -9.31
C LEU A 212 -1.94 7.60 -9.85
N SER A 213 -2.06 6.94 -11.00
CA SER A 213 -0.98 6.15 -11.56
C SER A 213 0.08 6.95 -12.34
N GLY A 214 0.99 6.25 -13.00
CA GLY A 214 2.01 6.83 -13.88
C GLY A 214 3.14 7.55 -13.12
N TRP A 215 3.54 8.71 -13.64
CA TRP A 215 4.70 9.46 -13.15
C TRP A 215 4.57 9.96 -11.72
N ILE A 216 3.34 10.20 -11.24
CA ILE A 216 3.11 10.68 -9.87
C ILE A 216 3.52 9.60 -8.88
N HIS A 217 2.95 8.40 -9.00
CA HIS A 217 3.32 7.25 -8.17
C HIS A 217 4.84 7.01 -8.18
N TRP A 218 5.45 6.99 -9.38
CA TRP A 218 6.89 6.79 -9.53
C TRP A 218 7.73 7.85 -8.81
N SER A 219 7.33 9.12 -8.91
CA SER A 219 8.01 10.24 -8.24
C SER A 219 7.94 10.11 -6.72
N PHE A 220 6.79 9.72 -6.17
CA PHE A 220 6.63 9.52 -4.72
C PHE A 220 7.39 8.28 -4.21
N GLU A 221 7.45 7.20 -4.98
CA GLU A 221 8.29 6.03 -4.65
C GLU A 221 9.78 6.40 -4.61
N ILE A 222 10.28 7.18 -5.59
CA ILE A 222 11.67 7.65 -5.58
C ILE A 222 11.95 8.62 -4.42
N ALA A 223 11.02 9.54 -4.14
CA ALA A 223 11.14 10.45 -3.01
C ALA A 223 11.19 9.67 -1.69
N GLY A 224 10.32 8.66 -1.52
CA GLY A 224 10.33 7.76 -0.37
C GLY A 224 11.62 6.96 -0.25
N LEU A 225 12.09 6.36 -1.34
CA LEU A 225 13.35 5.62 -1.43
C LEU A 225 14.53 6.50 -1.00
N THR A 226 14.61 7.72 -1.53
CA THR A 226 15.66 8.68 -1.19
C THR A 226 15.63 9.05 0.28
N ALA A 227 14.43 9.28 0.82
CA ALA A 227 14.29 9.63 2.23
C ALA A 227 14.71 8.47 3.16
N LEU A 228 14.34 7.24 2.82
CA LEU A 228 14.73 6.02 3.55
C LEU A 228 16.24 5.79 3.50
N LEU A 229 16.88 6.02 2.34
CA LEU A 229 18.34 5.95 2.22
C LEU A 229 19.06 6.93 3.15
N LEU A 230 18.54 8.15 3.29
CA LEU A 230 19.11 9.14 4.19
C LEU A 230 18.91 8.75 5.66
N LEU A 231 17.75 8.19 6.02
CA LEU A 231 17.45 7.70 7.37
C LEU A 231 18.22 6.41 7.73
N SER A 232 18.64 5.62 6.75
CA SER A 232 19.33 4.34 6.96
C SER A 232 20.82 4.49 7.28
N ARG A 233 21.42 5.68 7.10
CA ARG A 233 22.85 5.93 7.33
C ARG A 233 23.37 5.45 8.69
N SER A 234 22.55 5.53 9.73
CA SER A 234 22.93 5.08 11.08
C SER A 234 22.99 3.56 11.23
N ALA A 235 22.38 2.78 10.34
CA ALA A 235 22.37 1.31 10.39
C ALA A 235 23.77 0.71 10.16
N PHE A 236 24.62 1.39 9.39
CA PHE A 236 25.95 0.90 9.02
C PHE A 236 27.00 1.07 10.11
N GLN A 237 26.68 1.75 11.22
CA GLN A 237 27.65 2.03 12.28
C GLN A 237 27.96 0.81 13.17
N LYS A 238 27.14 -0.24 13.14
CA LYS A 238 27.27 -1.41 14.03
C LYS A 238 27.26 -2.70 13.22
N TRP A 239 28.42 -3.36 13.09
CA TRP A 239 28.57 -4.61 12.31
C TRP A 239 27.58 -5.72 12.73
N ARG A 240 27.29 -5.85 14.03
CA ARG A 240 26.32 -6.83 14.53
C ARG A 240 24.92 -6.61 13.95
N GLN A 241 24.50 -5.35 13.86
CA GLN A 241 23.21 -5.00 13.25
C GLN A 241 23.22 -5.29 11.75
N ALA A 242 24.34 -5.01 11.07
CA ALA A 242 24.50 -5.34 9.66
C ALA A 242 24.33 -6.85 9.40
N LEU A 243 24.92 -7.72 10.22
CA LEU A 243 24.74 -9.17 10.09
C LEU A 243 23.28 -9.59 10.26
N THR A 244 22.59 -9.08 11.29
CA THR A 244 21.16 -9.37 11.47
C THR A 244 20.33 -8.93 10.26
N LEU A 245 20.60 -7.74 9.72
CA LEU A 245 19.89 -7.21 8.55
C LEU A 245 20.16 -8.06 7.29
N VAL A 246 21.40 -8.49 7.08
CA VAL A 246 21.76 -9.42 6.00
C VAL A 246 21.00 -10.73 6.14
N THR A 247 20.97 -11.33 7.33
CA THR A 247 20.22 -12.56 7.58
C THR A 247 18.73 -12.37 7.27
N VAL A 248 18.12 -11.28 7.73
CA VAL A 248 16.71 -10.97 7.45
C VAL A 248 16.44 -10.86 5.94
N VAL A 249 17.30 -10.16 5.20
CA VAL A 249 17.17 -10.01 3.73
C VAL A 249 17.33 -11.37 3.02
N LEU A 250 18.29 -12.18 3.43
CA LEU A 250 18.49 -13.52 2.87
C LEU A 250 17.30 -14.43 3.12
N THR A 251 16.75 -14.42 4.35
CA THR A 251 15.55 -15.19 4.69
C THR A 251 14.34 -14.70 3.89
N ALA A 252 14.11 -13.38 3.80
CA ALA A 252 13.03 -12.82 3.02
C ALA A 252 13.15 -13.20 1.53
N THR A 253 14.36 -13.15 0.98
CA THR A 253 14.65 -13.57 -0.40
C THR A 253 14.35 -15.05 -0.61
N TRP A 254 14.79 -15.91 0.30
CA TRP A 254 14.51 -17.34 0.23
C TRP A 254 13.00 -17.60 0.27
N VAL A 255 12.24 -16.98 1.19
CA VAL A 255 10.78 -17.12 1.24
C VAL A 255 10.14 -16.61 -0.05
N ALA A 256 10.53 -15.42 -0.55
CA ALA A 256 9.99 -14.86 -1.78
C ALA A 256 10.22 -15.78 -2.99
N THR A 257 11.40 -16.41 -3.09
CA THR A 257 11.69 -17.34 -4.19
C THR A 257 10.86 -18.62 -4.14
N ASN A 258 10.36 -19.02 -2.96
CA ASN A 258 9.51 -20.21 -2.80
C ASN A 258 8.00 -19.89 -2.90
N HIS A 259 7.61 -18.63 -2.76
CA HIS A 259 6.23 -18.13 -2.83
C HIS A 259 6.11 -17.07 -3.92
N ARG A 260 5.95 -17.50 -5.17
CA ARG A 260 5.99 -16.62 -6.34
C ARG A 260 4.61 -16.48 -6.97
N LEU A 261 4.26 -15.23 -7.26
CA LEU A 261 3.11 -14.90 -8.11
C LEU A 261 3.38 -15.32 -9.56
N ALA A 262 2.37 -15.21 -10.40
CA ALA A 262 2.42 -15.49 -11.83
C ALA A 262 1.93 -14.29 -12.66
N PHE A 263 2.24 -13.05 -12.24
CA PHE A 263 1.83 -11.85 -12.98
C PHE A 263 2.72 -11.61 -14.20
N ALA A 264 4.02 -11.87 -14.08
CA ALA A 264 4.95 -11.78 -15.19
C ALA A 264 5.21 -13.17 -15.79
N GLU A 265 4.40 -13.58 -16.77
CA GLU A 265 4.54 -14.89 -17.46
C GLU A 265 5.98 -15.14 -17.93
N ASP A 266 6.68 -14.09 -18.38
CA ASP A 266 8.03 -14.18 -18.95
C ASP A 266 9.18 -13.98 -17.95
N SER A 267 8.92 -13.55 -16.70
CA SER A 267 9.99 -13.21 -15.76
C SER A 267 9.64 -13.49 -14.30
N PRO A 268 9.92 -14.71 -13.80
CA PRO A 268 9.65 -15.07 -12.40
C PRO A 268 10.47 -14.25 -11.39
N ALA A 269 11.53 -13.57 -11.84
CA ALA A 269 12.31 -12.67 -11.02
C ALA A 269 11.50 -11.42 -10.59
N LEU A 270 10.60 -10.92 -11.45
CA LEU A 270 9.75 -9.78 -11.12
C LEU A 270 8.73 -10.16 -10.05
N ASP A 271 8.03 -11.29 -10.21
CA ASP A 271 7.10 -11.78 -9.19
C ASP A 271 7.80 -12.01 -7.84
N THR A 272 9.06 -12.46 -7.87
CA THR A 272 9.89 -12.60 -6.67
C THR A 272 10.19 -11.25 -6.00
N LEU A 273 10.49 -10.20 -6.79
CA LEU A 273 10.73 -8.86 -6.25
C LEU A 273 9.48 -8.28 -5.56
N LEU A 274 8.28 -8.59 -6.07
CA LEU A 274 7.03 -8.13 -5.48
C LEU A 274 6.81 -8.77 -4.11
N THR A 275 6.94 -10.10 -4.01
CA THR A 275 6.86 -10.80 -2.71
C THR A 275 7.97 -10.35 -1.77
N LEU A 276 9.19 -10.15 -2.27
CA LEU A 276 10.32 -9.69 -1.48
C LEU A 276 10.07 -8.29 -0.89
N ALA A 277 9.51 -7.37 -1.68
CA ALA A 277 9.18 -6.02 -1.20
C ALA A 277 8.26 -6.07 0.04
N GLU A 278 7.22 -6.89 0.00
CA GLU A 278 6.27 -7.03 1.10
C GLU A 278 6.90 -7.68 2.34
N LEU A 279 7.74 -8.71 2.17
CA LEU A 279 8.44 -9.35 3.29
C LEU A 279 9.46 -8.41 3.96
N LEU A 280 10.10 -7.54 3.17
CA LEU A 280 10.97 -6.49 3.70
C LEU A 280 10.17 -5.43 4.45
N GLU A 281 8.97 -5.06 4.00
CA GLU A 281 8.08 -4.17 4.77
C GLU A 281 7.59 -4.80 6.07
N LEU A 282 7.25 -6.09 6.07
CA LEU A 282 6.94 -6.84 7.29
C LEU A 282 8.11 -6.78 8.29
N SER A 283 9.32 -6.98 7.79
CA SER A 283 10.53 -6.90 8.63
C SER A 283 10.79 -5.47 9.12
N THR A 284 10.51 -4.45 8.30
CA THR A 284 10.53 -3.04 8.71
C THR A 284 9.53 -2.76 9.83
N ALA A 285 8.30 -3.27 9.72
CA ALA A 285 7.26 -3.10 10.74
C ALA A 285 7.66 -3.75 12.08
N ALA A 286 8.25 -4.95 12.03
CA ALA A 286 8.76 -5.63 13.21
C ALA A 286 9.91 -4.86 13.89
N LEU A 287 10.89 -4.39 13.10
CA LEU A 287 11.98 -3.57 13.64
C LEU A 287 11.48 -2.20 14.15
N TYR A 288 10.47 -1.61 13.51
CA TYR A 288 9.86 -0.36 13.94
C TYR A 288 9.18 -0.53 15.30
N LEU A 289 8.40 -1.61 15.49
CA LEU A 289 7.75 -1.92 16.76
C LEU A 289 8.77 -2.16 17.88
N THR A 290 9.76 -3.02 17.64
CA THR A 290 10.81 -3.31 18.64
C THR A 290 11.61 -2.05 19.00
N ARG A 291 11.91 -1.19 18.02
CA ARG A 291 12.58 0.08 18.26
C ARG A 291 11.70 1.07 19.03
N THR A 292 10.38 1.08 18.78
CA THR A 292 9.44 1.89 19.56
C THR A 292 9.46 1.48 21.03
N PHE A 293 9.44 0.17 21.30
CA PHE A 293 9.57 -0.36 22.67
C PHE A 293 10.90 0.03 23.32
N ALA A 294 12.02 -0.11 22.60
CA ALA A 294 13.34 0.24 23.11
C ALA A 294 13.56 1.75 23.34
N LEU A 295 12.72 2.60 22.74
CA LEU A 295 12.80 4.06 22.83
C LEU A 295 11.65 4.66 23.65
N ALA A 296 10.94 3.85 24.44
CA ALA A 296 9.80 4.25 25.26
C ALA A 296 10.04 5.57 26.01
N ASP A 297 11.21 5.72 26.65
CA ASP A 297 11.55 6.89 27.47
C ASP A 297 12.02 8.12 26.65
N ALA A 298 12.41 7.91 25.39
CA ALA A 298 13.05 8.95 24.55
C ALA A 298 12.12 9.52 23.47
N ALA A 299 11.01 8.84 23.17
CA ALA A 299 10.17 9.11 22.01
C ALA A 299 9.17 10.25 22.25
N SER A 300 9.64 11.49 22.43
CA SER A 300 8.77 12.68 22.38
C SER A 300 9.18 13.61 21.23
N GLY A 301 8.53 13.45 20.09
CA GLY A 301 8.83 14.28 18.91
C GLY A 301 7.69 14.26 17.90
N GLY A 302 7.45 15.42 17.27
CA GLY A 302 6.31 15.57 16.36
C GLY A 302 6.36 14.63 15.15
N ALA A 303 7.56 14.39 14.61
CA ALA A 303 7.79 13.44 13.53
C ALA A 303 7.50 11.99 13.92
N ALA A 304 7.84 11.58 15.15
CA ALA A 304 7.55 10.24 15.65
C ALA A 304 6.03 10.05 15.80
N SER A 305 5.34 11.02 16.41
CA SER A 305 3.87 10.98 16.52
C SER A 305 3.19 10.91 15.17
N LEU A 306 3.69 11.62 14.15
CA LEU A 306 3.17 11.51 12.79
C LEU A 306 3.38 10.10 12.21
N LEU A 307 4.58 9.53 12.34
CA LEU A 307 4.85 8.17 11.86
C LEU A 307 3.89 7.15 12.51
N HIS A 308 3.67 7.26 13.82
CA HIS A 308 2.73 6.39 14.55
C HIS A 308 1.28 6.56 14.11
N ALA A 309 0.87 7.74 13.62
CA ALA A 309 -0.47 7.96 13.09
C ALA A 309 -0.61 7.50 11.63
N VAL A 310 0.39 7.78 10.80
CA VAL A 310 0.30 7.60 9.33
C VAL A 310 0.66 6.18 8.91
N LEU A 311 1.68 5.54 9.49
CA LEU A 311 2.11 4.19 9.07
C LEU A 311 1.00 3.12 9.19
N PRO A 312 0.18 3.06 10.26
CA PRO A 312 -0.94 2.14 10.32
C PRO A 312 -1.96 2.38 9.21
N LEU A 313 -2.27 3.65 8.91
CA LEU A 313 -3.19 3.99 7.83
C LEU A 313 -2.65 3.55 6.48
N GLN A 314 -1.35 3.80 6.22
CA GLN A 314 -0.68 3.38 5.00
C GLN A 314 -0.71 1.86 4.81
N GLN A 315 -0.39 1.10 5.86
CA GLN A 315 -0.46 -0.35 5.77
C GLN A 315 -1.89 -0.87 5.72
N GLY A 316 -2.86 -0.12 6.26
CA GLY A 316 -4.27 -0.40 6.08
C GLY A 316 -4.69 -0.36 4.60
N LEU A 317 -4.13 0.56 3.81
CA LEU A 317 -4.36 0.62 2.36
C LEU A 317 -3.78 -0.60 1.64
N SER A 318 -2.53 -1.00 1.97
CA SER A 318 -1.90 -2.22 1.42
C SER A 318 -2.70 -3.48 1.78
N MET A 319 -3.09 -3.61 3.05
CA MET A 319 -3.89 -4.73 3.53
C MET A 319 -5.25 -4.79 2.83
N TYR A 320 -5.92 -3.65 2.68
CA TYR A 320 -7.19 -3.58 1.96
C TYR A 320 -7.03 -4.01 0.49
N TYR A 321 -5.96 -3.57 -0.18
CA TYR A 321 -5.63 -4.02 -1.53
C TYR A 321 -5.47 -5.54 -1.59
N TRP A 322 -4.61 -6.15 -0.78
CA TRP A 322 -4.35 -7.60 -0.84
C TRP A 322 -5.55 -8.47 -0.45
N LEU A 323 -6.44 -7.97 0.41
CA LEU A 323 -7.64 -8.69 0.81
C LEU A 323 -8.74 -8.67 -0.25
N LEU A 324 -8.82 -7.61 -1.08
CA LEU A 324 -9.90 -7.47 -2.06
C LEU A 324 -9.47 -7.69 -3.52
N ALA A 325 -8.21 -7.42 -3.87
CA ALA A 325 -7.79 -7.37 -5.27
C ALA A 325 -7.75 -8.73 -5.96
N PHE A 326 -7.53 -9.79 -5.20
CA PHE A 326 -7.34 -11.13 -5.74
C PHE A 326 -8.27 -12.10 -5.05
N GLU A 327 -9.11 -12.78 -5.83
CA GLU A 327 -9.75 -14.02 -5.40
C GLU A 327 -8.72 -15.15 -5.43
N ASP A 328 -9.01 -16.28 -4.76
CA ASP A 328 -8.13 -17.44 -4.75
C ASP A 328 -8.20 -18.19 -6.09
N GLU A 329 -7.68 -17.56 -7.14
CA GLU A 329 -7.58 -18.14 -8.47
C GLU A 329 -6.30 -18.96 -8.61
N PRO A 330 -6.38 -20.24 -9.01
CA PRO A 330 -5.21 -21.12 -9.12
C PRO A 330 -4.18 -20.65 -10.16
N GLY A 331 -4.56 -19.76 -11.08
CA GLY A 331 -3.66 -19.20 -12.10
C GLY A 331 -2.70 -18.14 -11.61
N LEU A 332 -2.91 -17.55 -10.42
CA LEU A 332 -2.11 -16.42 -9.91
C LEU A 332 -0.85 -16.84 -9.14
N SER A 333 -0.71 -18.13 -8.85
CA SER A 333 0.45 -18.67 -8.13
C SER A 333 1.29 -19.55 -9.05
N SER A 334 2.56 -19.19 -9.26
CA SER A 334 3.51 -20.05 -9.99
C SER A 334 4.23 -21.01 -9.05
N ALA A 335 4.38 -20.65 -7.77
CA ALA A 335 4.97 -21.51 -6.75
C ALA A 335 4.48 -21.15 -5.34
N GLY A 336 4.19 -22.16 -4.52
CA GLY A 336 3.81 -22.00 -3.13
C GLY A 336 2.46 -21.30 -2.95
N GLN A 337 2.35 -20.48 -1.90
CA GLN A 337 1.15 -19.74 -1.54
C GLN A 337 1.46 -18.23 -1.36
N PRO A 338 1.77 -17.52 -2.44
CA PRO A 338 2.14 -16.09 -2.38
C PRO A 338 0.97 -15.22 -1.90
N LEU A 339 -0.25 -15.44 -2.38
CA LEU A 339 -1.41 -14.62 -1.99
C LEU A 339 -1.72 -14.71 -0.50
N THR A 340 -1.72 -15.93 0.07
CA THR A 340 -1.87 -16.14 1.51
C THR A 340 -0.78 -15.42 2.29
N LEU A 341 0.48 -15.54 1.84
CA LEU A 341 1.62 -14.88 2.47
C LEU A 341 1.47 -13.35 2.46
N LEU A 342 1.06 -12.77 1.32
CA LEU A 342 0.86 -11.33 1.17
C LEU A 342 -0.26 -10.82 2.07
N ARG A 343 -1.43 -11.49 2.09
CA ARG A 343 -2.56 -11.12 2.96
C ARG A 343 -2.21 -11.22 4.45
N VAL A 344 -1.53 -12.28 4.86
CA VAL A 344 -1.12 -12.46 6.26
C VAL A 344 -0.07 -11.42 6.64
N SER A 345 0.95 -11.22 5.80
CA SER A 345 2.01 -10.26 6.07
C SER A 345 1.50 -8.82 6.16
N SER A 346 0.63 -8.38 5.24
CA SER A 346 0.02 -7.05 5.29
C SER A 346 -0.85 -6.85 6.54
N THR A 347 -1.60 -7.88 6.95
CA THR A 347 -2.40 -7.85 8.19
C THR A 347 -1.52 -7.72 9.42
N VAL A 348 -0.45 -8.50 9.49
CA VAL A 348 0.52 -8.46 10.60
C VAL A 348 1.23 -7.10 10.65
N GLN A 349 1.58 -6.51 9.50
CA GLN A 349 2.17 -5.17 9.43
C GLN A 349 1.26 -4.12 10.06
N VAL A 350 -0.04 -4.11 9.73
CA VAL A 350 -1.02 -3.21 10.35
C VAL A 350 -1.04 -3.40 11.87
N GLY A 351 -1.10 -4.65 12.33
CA GLY A 351 -1.06 -4.96 13.76
C GLY A 351 0.20 -4.45 14.46
N MET A 352 1.37 -4.61 13.83
CA MET A 352 2.65 -4.13 14.37
C MET A 352 2.72 -2.60 14.45
N TYR A 353 2.28 -1.89 13.41
CA TYR A 353 2.27 -0.43 13.44
C TYR A 353 1.23 0.14 14.41
N LEU A 354 0.04 -0.48 14.52
CA LEU A 354 -0.95 -0.12 15.53
C LEU A 354 -0.40 -0.36 16.95
N GLY A 355 0.22 -1.51 17.20
CA GLY A 355 0.88 -1.80 18.47
C GLY A 355 1.95 -0.76 18.82
N ALA A 356 2.77 -0.37 17.84
CA ALA A 356 3.76 0.69 18.01
C ALA A 356 3.10 2.04 18.34
N ALA A 357 2.00 2.39 17.68
CA ALA A 357 1.25 3.61 17.97
C ALA A 357 0.67 3.63 19.39
N VAL A 358 0.08 2.52 19.83
CA VAL A 358 -0.47 2.37 21.19
C VAL A 358 0.64 2.55 22.23
N LEU A 359 1.80 1.89 22.04
CA LEU A 359 2.95 2.04 22.93
C LEU A 359 3.43 3.50 23.00
N HIS A 360 3.63 4.14 21.84
CA HIS A 360 4.04 5.54 21.76
C HIS A 360 3.08 6.47 22.51
N LEU A 361 1.77 6.30 22.33
CA LEU A 361 0.76 7.10 23.01
C LEU A 361 0.74 6.85 24.52
N SER A 362 0.95 5.60 24.94
CA SER A 362 0.96 5.20 26.34
C SER A 362 2.13 5.85 27.08
N PHE A 363 3.35 5.73 26.55
CA PHE A 363 4.54 6.36 27.14
C PHE A 363 4.49 7.89 27.07
N SER A 364 3.97 8.46 25.99
CA SER A 364 3.77 9.91 25.88
C SER A 364 2.78 10.45 26.93
N ALA A 365 1.75 9.67 27.25
CA ALA A 365 0.76 10.06 28.26
C ALA A 365 1.34 9.98 29.69
N GLU A 366 2.18 8.99 29.97
CA GLU A 366 2.88 8.87 31.25
C GLU A 366 3.89 10.00 31.46
N ALA A 367 4.69 10.31 30.43
CA ALA A 367 5.65 11.42 30.47
C ALA A 367 4.99 12.79 30.66
N ALA A 368 3.70 12.95 30.29
CA ALA A 368 2.94 14.18 30.52
C ALA A 368 2.34 14.28 31.93
N ARG A 369 2.33 13.20 32.72
CA ARG A 369 1.83 13.16 34.10
C ARG A 369 2.93 13.43 35.14
N GLN A 370 4.18 13.09 34.80
CA GLN A 370 5.37 13.42 35.56
C GLN A 370 5.72 14.89 35.35
#